data_AF-A0A3N5R8T2-F1
#
_entry.id   AF-A0A3N5R8T2-F1
#
_cell.length_a   1.000
_cell.length_b   1.000
_cell.length_c   1.000
_cell.angle_alpha   90.00
_cell.angle_beta   90.00
_cell.angle_gamma   90.00
#
_symmetry.space_group_name_H-M   'P 1'
#
loop_
_entity.id
_entity.type
_entity.pdbx_description
1 polymer ?
#
loop_
_entity_poly.entity_id
_entity_poly.type
_entity_poly.pdbx_seq_one_letter_code
_entity_poly.pdbx_strand_id
1 'polypeptide(L)'
;MNADQAWQSVLGQLQMEMPRASFDTWVRDTRPVSYNEGTLTIGVRNAYARDWLESRLASTVNRLLVGIFNSTGDVHFVVHGNEIERIVDEAPVSSADSSVQTRIEAAEAYEQPSRNSNMNPRYIFDAFVVGSGNRLAHAACLAVAEKPARAYNPLFLYGGVGLGKTHLLHAIGNACHAQDLEVLYVSSEVFTNDLIGAIRSHSTQAFRDKYRKTDVLLVDDIQFIAGKESTQEEFFHTFNTLHGQDKQIIVSSDRPPKALITLEERLCSRFEWGLT
;
A
#
# COMPACT_ATOMS: atom_id res chain seq x y z
N MET A 1 26.22 -27.23 0.19
CA MET A 1 26.00 -25.81 0.54
C MET A 1 24.59 -25.73 1.10
N ASN A 2 24.40 -25.28 2.35
CA ASN A 2 23.07 -25.27 2.98
C ASN A 2 22.24 -24.10 2.44
N ALA A 3 20.90 -24.24 2.43
CA ALA A 3 19.97 -23.22 1.92
C ALA A 3 20.20 -21.84 2.54
N ASP A 4 20.54 -21.77 3.83
CA ASP A 4 20.92 -20.54 4.53
C ASP A 4 22.17 -19.86 3.97
N GLN A 5 23.22 -20.61 3.67
CA GLN A 5 24.47 -20.06 3.14
C GLN A 5 24.31 -19.57 1.70
N ALA A 6 23.53 -20.29 0.90
CA ALA A 6 23.17 -19.85 -0.44
C ALA A 6 22.32 -18.59 -0.40
N TRP A 7 21.30 -18.53 0.46
CA TRP A 7 20.47 -17.34 0.58
C TRP A 7 21.25 -16.13 1.09
N GLN A 8 22.15 -16.29 2.07
CA GLN A 8 23.02 -15.19 2.51
C GLN A 8 23.94 -14.67 1.39
N SER A 9 24.43 -15.54 0.52
CA SER A 9 25.23 -15.13 -0.64
C SER A 9 24.40 -14.34 -1.65
N VAL A 10 23.15 -14.77 -1.91
CA VAL A 10 22.19 -14.04 -2.75
C VAL A 10 21.84 -12.68 -2.13
N LEU A 11 21.58 -12.61 -0.82
CA LEU A 11 21.31 -11.36 -0.11
C LEU A 11 22.47 -10.37 -0.24
N GLY A 12 23.71 -10.84 -0.09
CA GLY A 12 24.90 -9.98 -0.24
C GLY A 12 25.05 -9.41 -1.65
N GLN A 13 24.74 -10.19 -2.69
CA GLN A 13 24.77 -9.72 -4.07
C GLN A 13 23.62 -8.75 -4.37
N LEU A 14 22.40 -9.07 -3.93
CA LEU A 14 21.25 -8.17 -4.09
C LEU A 14 21.47 -6.84 -3.39
N GLN A 15 22.13 -6.82 -2.22
CA GLN A 15 22.49 -5.58 -1.53
C GLN A 15 23.42 -4.67 -2.35
N MET A 16 24.28 -5.25 -3.20
CA MET A 16 25.18 -4.49 -4.09
C MET A 16 24.49 -4.07 -5.38
N GLU A 17 23.53 -4.85 -5.88
CA GLU A 17 22.84 -4.61 -7.15
C GLU A 17 21.61 -3.68 -7.01
N MET A 18 21.17 -3.34 -5.79
CA MET A 18 19.97 -2.53 -5.58
C MET A 18 20.15 -1.39 -4.57
N PRO A 19 19.33 -0.33 -4.67
CA PRO A 19 19.35 0.75 -3.68
C PRO A 19 19.06 0.24 -2.27
N ARG A 20 19.79 0.76 -1.28
CA ARG A 20 19.71 0.34 0.14
C ARG A 20 18.29 0.38 0.70
N ALA A 21 17.48 1.38 0.33
CA ALA A 21 16.09 1.49 0.74
C ALA A 21 15.21 0.34 0.19
N SER A 22 15.41 -0.07 -1.07
CA SER A 22 14.68 -1.21 -1.65
C SER A 22 15.11 -2.53 -1.01
N PHE A 23 16.40 -2.68 -0.71
CA PHE A 23 16.90 -3.85 0.02
C PHE A 23 16.30 -3.93 1.42
N ASP A 24 16.33 -2.83 2.17
CA ASP A 24 15.86 -2.77 3.56
C ASP A 24 14.35 -3.04 3.69
N THR A 25 13.55 -2.57 2.73
CA THR A 25 12.09 -2.74 2.75
C THR A 25 11.66 -4.14 2.30
N TRP A 26 12.25 -4.67 1.23
CA TRP A 26 11.71 -5.85 0.54
C TRP A 26 12.51 -7.13 0.77
N VAL A 27 13.82 -7.03 0.99
CA VAL A 27 14.76 -8.16 0.87
C VAL A 27 15.43 -8.51 2.20
N ARG A 28 15.79 -7.52 3.02
CA ARG A 28 16.58 -7.66 4.25
C ARG A 28 16.08 -8.74 5.19
N ASP A 29 14.77 -8.85 5.32
CA ASP A 29 14.11 -9.69 6.31
C ASP A 29 13.58 -11.01 5.75
N THR A 30 13.97 -11.34 4.54
CA THR A 30 13.62 -12.61 3.90
C THR A 30 14.49 -13.75 4.44
N ARG A 31 13.89 -14.92 4.62
CA ARG A 31 14.60 -16.10 5.17
C ARG A 31 14.27 -17.34 4.36
N PRO A 32 15.22 -18.28 4.17
CA PRO A 32 14.88 -19.56 3.58
C PRO A 32 14.00 -20.36 4.54
N VAL A 33 12.92 -20.92 4.01
CA VAL A 33 11.94 -21.74 4.75
C VAL A 33 12.16 -23.21 4.47
N SER A 34 12.42 -23.57 3.20
CA SER A 34 12.68 -24.95 2.79
C SER A 34 13.42 -25.00 1.45
N TYR A 35 14.13 -26.09 1.21
CA TYR A 35 14.73 -26.41 -0.09
C TYR A 35 14.41 -27.86 -0.44
N ASN A 36 13.51 -28.08 -1.40
CA ASN A 36 13.03 -29.40 -1.81
C ASN A 36 13.06 -29.50 -3.33
N GLU A 37 13.53 -30.62 -3.87
CA GLU A 37 13.48 -30.95 -5.31
C GLU A 37 14.03 -29.87 -6.26
N GLY A 38 15.01 -29.06 -5.81
CA GLY A 38 15.59 -27.98 -6.59
C GLY A 38 14.91 -26.62 -6.38
N THR A 39 13.79 -26.56 -5.68
CA THR A 39 13.04 -25.34 -5.40
C THR A 39 13.38 -24.76 -4.03
N LEU A 40 13.79 -23.49 -3.99
CA LEU A 40 14.06 -22.74 -2.77
C LEU A 40 12.85 -21.89 -2.37
N THR A 41 12.29 -22.17 -1.20
CA THR A 41 11.16 -21.41 -0.64
C THR A 41 11.68 -20.34 0.30
N ILE A 42 11.31 -19.08 0.05
CA ILE A 42 11.72 -17.92 0.83
C ILE A 42 10.52 -17.31 1.56
N GLY A 43 10.64 -17.22 2.87
CA GLY A 43 9.70 -16.56 3.76
C GLY A 43 9.82 -15.05 3.68
N VAL A 44 8.70 -14.36 3.51
CA VAL A 44 8.60 -12.91 3.37
C VAL A 44 7.58 -12.35 4.37
N ARG A 45 7.76 -11.08 4.77
CA ARG A 45 7.00 -10.48 5.89
C ARG A 45 5.49 -10.30 5.62
N ASN A 46 5.08 -10.13 4.37
CA ASN A 46 3.67 -9.94 4.00
C ASN A 46 3.44 -10.26 2.50
N ALA A 47 2.17 -10.34 2.11
CA ALA A 47 1.78 -10.67 0.73
C ALA A 47 2.26 -9.64 -0.30
N TYR A 48 2.31 -8.35 0.05
CA TYR A 48 2.84 -7.31 -0.85
C TYR A 48 4.32 -7.51 -1.16
N ALA A 49 5.11 -7.89 -0.15
CA ALA A 49 6.53 -8.23 -0.34
C ALA A 49 6.67 -9.47 -1.23
N ARG A 50 5.81 -10.48 -1.05
CA ARG A 50 5.79 -11.67 -1.91
C ARG A 50 5.59 -11.28 -3.37
N ASP A 51 4.52 -10.56 -3.66
CA ASP A 51 4.13 -10.22 -5.05
C ASP A 51 5.17 -9.32 -5.72
N TRP A 52 5.81 -8.42 -4.95
CA TRP A 52 6.89 -7.58 -5.44
C TRP A 52 8.17 -8.37 -5.74
N LEU A 53 8.58 -9.27 -4.82
CA LEU A 53 9.75 -10.13 -5.00
C LEU A 53 9.55 -11.10 -6.17
N GLU A 54 8.35 -11.66 -6.30
CA GLU A 54 7.99 -12.61 -7.36
C GLU A 54 7.97 -11.96 -8.74
N SER A 55 7.36 -10.76 -8.87
CA SER A 55 7.30 -10.06 -10.15
C SER A 55 8.64 -9.48 -10.61
N ARG A 56 9.52 -9.07 -9.69
CA ARG A 56 10.70 -8.25 -10.03
C ARG A 56 12.04 -8.90 -9.76
N LEU A 57 12.11 -9.82 -8.81
CA LEU A 57 13.37 -10.43 -8.38
C LEU A 57 13.43 -11.94 -8.61
N ALA A 58 12.33 -12.62 -8.92
CA ALA A 58 12.34 -14.06 -9.18
C ALA A 58 13.36 -14.46 -10.25
N SER A 59 13.41 -13.73 -11.38
CA SER A 59 14.37 -14.01 -12.47
C SER A 59 15.82 -13.77 -12.07
N THR A 60 16.10 -12.67 -11.37
CA THR A 60 17.44 -12.35 -10.85
C THR A 60 17.89 -13.38 -9.83
N VAL A 61 17.03 -13.72 -8.87
CA VAL A 61 17.30 -14.69 -7.82
C VAL A 61 17.51 -16.08 -8.43
N ASN A 62 16.68 -16.52 -9.37
CA ASN A 62 16.86 -17.79 -10.08
C ASN A 62 18.22 -17.84 -10.79
N ARG A 63 18.63 -16.77 -11.48
CA ARG A 63 19.97 -16.69 -12.10
C ARG A 63 21.10 -16.85 -11.08
N LEU A 64 20.98 -16.22 -9.92
CA LEU A 64 21.99 -16.32 -8.85
C LEU A 64 22.01 -17.71 -8.21
N LEU A 65 20.83 -18.32 -8.01
CA LEU A 65 20.69 -19.67 -7.46
C LEU A 65 21.25 -20.74 -8.41
N VAL A 66 21.06 -20.60 -9.72
CA VAL A 66 21.67 -21.49 -10.73
C VAL A 66 23.20 -21.47 -10.62
N GLY A 67 23.80 -20.29 -10.44
CA GLY A 67 25.24 -20.15 -10.26
C GLY A 67 25.78 -20.75 -8.95
N ILE A 68 24.95 -20.84 -7.91
CA ILE A 68 25.35 -21.31 -6.58
C ILE A 68 25.11 -22.82 -6.41
N PHE A 69 23.98 -23.34 -6.89
CA PHE A 69 23.59 -24.74 -6.73
C PHE A 69 23.95 -25.62 -7.94
N ASN A 70 24.38 -25.03 -9.05
CA ASN A 70 24.69 -25.71 -10.31
C ASN A 70 23.53 -26.62 -10.80
N SER A 71 22.31 -26.24 -10.44
CA SER A 71 21.05 -26.92 -10.76
C SER A 71 20.03 -25.89 -11.23
N THR A 72 19.11 -26.28 -12.12
CA THR A 72 17.95 -25.47 -12.50
C THR A 72 16.95 -25.44 -11.35
N GLY A 73 17.14 -24.50 -10.44
CA GLY A 73 16.27 -24.33 -9.28
C GLY A 73 15.36 -23.12 -9.42
N ASP A 74 14.12 -23.27 -8.97
CA ASP A 74 13.13 -22.19 -8.92
C ASP A 74 13.03 -21.60 -7.52
N VAL A 75 12.82 -20.30 -7.42
CA VAL A 75 12.52 -19.60 -6.17
C VAL A 75 11.02 -19.37 -6.05
N HIS A 76 10.47 -19.73 -4.89
CA HIS A 76 9.10 -19.37 -4.52
C HIS A 76 9.09 -18.55 -3.24
N PHE A 77 8.29 -17.49 -3.23
CA PHE A 77 8.12 -16.62 -2.07
C PHE A 77 6.82 -16.98 -1.34
N VAL A 78 6.89 -17.18 -0.02
CA VAL A 78 5.73 -17.49 0.83
C VAL A 78 5.67 -16.50 1.99
N VAL A 79 4.47 -16.11 2.40
CA VAL A 79 4.32 -15.22 3.55
C VAL A 79 4.62 -16.01 4.82
N HIS A 80 5.71 -15.67 5.49
CA HIS A 80 6.07 -16.22 6.80
C HIS A 80 5.71 -15.16 7.84
N GLY A 81 4.45 -15.18 8.27
CA GLY A 81 3.97 -14.35 9.36
C GLY A 81 4.50 -14.88 10.68
N ASN A 82 5.10 -14.00 11.49
CA ASN A 82 5.18 -14.22 12.94
C ASN A 82 3.78 -14.62 13.45
N GLU A 83 3.74 -15.70 14.21
CA GLU A 83 2.57 -16.20 14.93
C GLU A 83 1.87 -15.07 15.70
N ILE A 84 0.72 -14.61 15.20
CA ILE A 84 -0.35 -14.02 16.03
C ILE A 84 -1.68 -14.61 15.53
N GLU A 85 -1.78 -15.95 15.57
CA GLU A 85 -3.05 -16.69 15.54
C GLU A 85 -2.90 -17.95 16.41
N ARG A 86 -2.56 -17.79 17.70
CA ARG A 86 -2.75 -18.82 18.73
C ARG A 86 -2.99 -18.18 20.10
N ILE A 87 -4.19 -17.67 20.31
CA ILE A 87 -4.83 -17.69 21.62
C ILE A 87 -6.24 -18.21 21.39
N VAL A 88 -6.35 -19.52 21.22
CA VAL A 88 -7.56 -20.25 21.62
C VAL A 88 -7.05 -21.22 22.68
N ASP A 89 -7.41 -20.92 23.93
CA ASP A 89 -7.25 -21.83 25.06
C ASP A 89 -7.97 -23.13 24.73
N GLU A 90 -7.21 -24.21 24.52
CA GLU A 90 -7.69 -25.56 24.71
C GLU A 90 -7.24 -26.05 26.09
N ALA A 91 -8.21 -26.20 26.99
CA ALA A 91 -8.20 -27.27 27.97
C ALA A 91 -9.51 -28.08 27.82
N PRO A 92 -9.49 -29.41 28.07
CA PRO A 92 -10.37 -30.34 27.36
C PRO A 92 -11.58 -30.86 28.15
N VAL A 93 -12.43 -31.58 27.40
CA VAL A 93 -13.47 -32.59 27.76
C VAL A 93 -14.70 -32.16 28.58
N SER A 94 -15.89 -32.30 27.99
CA SER A 94 -16.69 -33.53 28.08
C SER A 94 -18.07 -33.42 27.40
N SER A 95 -18.36 -34.44 26.58
CA SER A 95 -19.65 -35.13 26.37
C SER A 95 -20.92 -34.36 26.00
N ALA A 96 -21.45 -34.75 24.84
CA ALA A 96 -22.78 -35.37 24.64
C ALA A 96 -23.68 -34.68 23.61
N ASP A 97 -23.74 -35.34 22.45
CA ASP A 97 -24.95 -35.83 21.83
C ASP A 97 -25.70 -34.97 20.78
N SER A 98 -26.14 -35.71 19.76
CA SER A 98 -27.25 -35.46 18.84
C SER A 98 -27.04 -34.61 17.57
N SER A 99 -26.77 -35.38 16.52
CA SER A 99 -27.17 -35.23 15.11
C SER A 99 -28.48 -34.49 14.83
N VAL A 100 -28.54 -33.71 13.73
CA VAL A 100 -29.25 -34.05 12.47
C VAL A 100 -29.28 -32.83 11.54
N GLN A 101 -29.04 -33.08 10.25
CA GLN A 101 -29.15 -32.17 9.11
C GLN A 101 -30.45 -31.35 9.07
N THR A 102 -30.37 -30.09 8.63
CA THR A 102 -31.29 -29.56 7.61
C THR A 102 -30.61 -28.46 6.79
N ARG A 103 -30.72 -28.69 5.48
CA ARG A 103 -30.34 -27.91 4.31
C ARG A 103 -31.15 -26.61 4.21
N ILE A 104 -30.48 -25.47 4.04
CA ILE A 104 -31.01 -24.34 3.25
C ILE A 104 -29.88 -23.85 2.34
N GLU A 105 -30.08 -24.11 1.06
CA GLU A 105 -29.29 -23.61 -0.06
C GLU A 105 -29.65 -22.14 -0.35
N ALA A 106 -28.74 -21.49 -1.08
CA ALA A 106 -28.94 -20.33 -1.95
C ALA A 106 -28.97 -18.93 -1.30
N ALA A 107 -27.78 -18.32 -1.26
CA ALA A 107 -27.58 -16.94 -1.70
C ALA A 107 -26.20 -16.81 -2.33
N GLU A 108 -26.03 -17.38 -3.53
CA GLU A 108 -25.03 -16.90 -4.48
C GLU A 108 -25.45 -15.48 -4.88
N ALA A 109 -24.71 -14.48 -4.39
CA ALA A 109 -24.83 -13.11 -4.82
C ALA A 109 -23.46 -12.59 -5.23
N TYR A 110 -23.19 -12.77 -6.52
CA TYR A 110 -22.29 -11.96 -7.36
C TYR A 110 -20.91 -11.62 -6.76
N GLU A 111 -19.93 -12.46 -7.05
CA GLU A 111 -18.56 -11.98 -7.29
C GLU A 111 -18.59 -11.01 -8.49
N GLN A 112 -18.74 -9.72 -8.20
CA GLN A 112 -18.29 -8.72 -9.16
C GLN A 112 -16.75 -8.73 -9.17
N PRO A 113 -16.11 -8.62 -10.34
CA PRO A 113 -14.66 -8.56 -10.41
C PRO A 113 -14.22 -7.29 -9.68
N SER A 114 -13.61 -7.46 -8.51
CA SER A 114 -13.19 -6.35 -7.66
C SER A 114 -12.30 -5.41 -8.47
N ARG A 115 -12.84 -4.23 -8.78
CA ARG A 115 -12.09 -3.07 -9.27
C ARG A 115 -10.83 -2.97 -8.42
N ASN A 116 -9.67 -2.84 -9.08
CA ASN A 116 -8.32 -2.83 -8.50
C ASN A 116 -8.16 -1.89 -7.29
N SER A 117 -8.68 -2.28 -6.15
CA SER A 117 -8.73 -1.47 -4.95
C SER A 117 -7.52 -1.85 -4.12
N ASN A 118 -6.46 -1.06 -4.23
CA ASN A 118 -5.29 -1.14 -3.35
C ASN A 118 -5.63 -0.68 -1.91
N MET A 119 -6.89 -0.83 -1.49
CA MET A 119 -7.41 -0.39 -0.21
C MET A 119 -7.41 -1.55 0.78
N ASN A 120 -6.99 -1.27 2.01
CA ASN A 120 -7.06 -2.26 3.07
C ASN A 120 -8.47 -2.26 3.70
N PRO A 121 -9.26 -3.34 3.60
CA PRO A 121 -10.62 -3.39 4.13
C PRO A 121 -10.68 -3.34 5.67
N ARG A 122 -9.56 -3.55 6.36
CA ARG A 122 -9.49 -3.47 7.83
C ARG A 122 -9.43 -2.03 8.34
N TYR A 123 -9.06 -1.08 7.49
CA TYR A 123 -8.93 0.32 7.87
C TYR A 123 -10.22 1.06 7.55
N ILE A 124 -11.17 0.98 8.47
CA ILE A 124 -12.49 1.62 8.41
C ILE A 124 -12.68 2.55 9.62
N PHE A 125 -13.64 3.48 9.52
CA PHE A 125 -13.90 4.46 10.59
C PHE A 125 -14.28 3.79 11.91
N ASP A 126 -15.12 2.75 11.88
CA ASP A 126 -15.56 2.03 13.08
C ASP A 126 -14.41 1.37 13.85
N ALA A 127 -13.32 1.03 13.16
CA ALA A 127 -12.11 0.46 13.74
C ALA A 127 -11.11 1.53 14.23
N PHE A 128 -11.40 2.82 14.03
CA PHE A 128 -10.54 3.93 14.43
C PHE A 128 -10.96 4.46 15.81
N VAL A 129 -10.05 4.36 16.79
CA VAL A 129 -10.33 4.84 18.15
C VAL A 129 -10.22 6.36 18.23
N VAL A 130 -11.34 7.02 18.51
CA VAL A 130 -11.42 8.48 18.62
C VAL A 130 -11.12 8.95 20.05
N GLY A 131 -10.16 9.87 20.17
CA GLY A 131 -9.78 10.55 21.41
C GLY A 131 -9.67 12.06 21.22
N SER A 132 -9.38 12.80 22.29
CA SER A 132 -9.23 14.27 22.22
C SER A 132 -8.19 14.74 21.20
N GLY A 133 -7.09 13.99 21.04
CA GLY A 133 -5.99 14.34 20.14
C GLY A 133 -6.23 14.08 18.65
N ASN A 134 -7.23 13.28 18.27
CA ASN A 134 -7.52 12.93 16.86
C ASN A 134 -8.97 13.22 16.44
N ARG A 135 -9.81 13.75 17.36
CA ARG A 135 -11.23 14.02 17.12
C ARG A 135 -11.47 14.94 15.93
N LEU A 136 -10.68 16.00 15.80
CA LEU A 136 -10.81 16.96 14.70
C LEU A 136 -10.51 16.29 13.35
N ALA A 137 -9.37 15.61 13.26
CA ALA A 137 -8.98 14.87 12.06
C ALA A 137 -10.02 13.81 11.69
N HIS A 138 -10.51 13.05 12.66
CA HIS A 138 -11.56 12.05 12.45
C HIS A 138 -12.86 12.69 11.91
N ALA A 139 -13.34 13.77 12.54
CA ALA A 139 -14.56 14.47 12.10
C ALA A 139 -14.41 15.06 10.69
N ALA A 140 -13.25 15.63 10.37
CA ALA A 140 -12.92 16.11 9.03
C ALA A 140 -12.95 14.99 7.98
N CYS A 141 -12.33 13.85 8.30
CA CYS A 141 -12.32 12.67 7.43
C CYS A 141 -13.73 12.14 7.18
N LEU A 142 -14.57 12.09 8.21
CA LEU A 142 -15.96 11.65 8.09
C LEU A 142 -16.77 12.60 7.19
N ALA A 143 -16.63 13.91 7.39
CA ALA A 143 -17.32 14.92 6.56
C ALA A 143 -16.91 14.83 5.07
N VAL A 144 -15.61 14.60 4.81
CA VAL A 144 -15.08 14.40 3.45
C VAL A 144 -15.57 13.09 2.84
N ALA A 145 -15.64 12.00 3.61
CA ALA A 145 -16.17 10.73 3.14
C ALA A 145 -17.68 10.78 2.82
N GLU A 146 -18.46 11.50 3.61
CA GLU A 146 -19.91 11.67 3.38
C GLU A 146 -20.22 12.60 2.19
N LYS A 147 -19.42 13.64 2.00
CA LYS A 147 -19.62 14.64 0.93
C LYS A 147 -18.30 14.96 0.22
N PRO A 148 -17.77 14.00 -0.58
CA PRO A 148 -16.53 14.20 -1.32
C PRO A 148 -16.57 15.46 -2.18
N ALA A 149 -15.45 16.17 -2.20
CA ALA A 149 -15.18 17.46 -2.84
C ALA A 149 -16.03 18.66 -2.38
N ARG A 150 -17.11 18.44 -1.61
CA ARG A 150 -18.05 19.48 -1.18
C ARG A 150 -17.83 19.97 0.25
N ALA A 151 -17.41 19.08 1.15
CA ALA A 151 -17.11 19.47 2.53
C ALA A 151 -15.81 20.28 2.60
N TYR A 152 -14.70 19.66 2.18
CA TYR A 152 -13.37 20.25 2.14
C TYR A 152 -12.58 19.69 0.96
N ASN A 153 -11.96 20.54 0.15
CA ASN A 153 -11.12 20.09 -0.96
C ASN A 153 -9.95 21.08 -1.23
N PRO A 154 -8.69 20.67 -1.00
CA PRO A 154 -8.27 19.34 -0.52
C PRO A 154 -8.50 19.13 0.99
N LEU A 155 -8.34 17.90 1.45
CA LEU A 155 -8.09 17.58 2.87
C LEU A 155 -6.61 17.23 3.04
N PHE A 156 -5.91 17.94 3.92
CA PHE A 156 -4.52 17.68 4.26
C PHE A 156 -4.44 17.13 5.69
N LEU A 157 -3.93 15.91 5.84
CA LEU A 157 -3.77 15.25 7.13
C LEU A 157 -2.29 15.21 7.49
N TYR A 158 -1.93 15.74 8.66
CA TYR A 158 -0.56 15.65 9.14
C TYR A 158 -0.44 15.19 10.58
N GLY A 159 0.72 14.62 10.89
CA GLY A 159 1.05 14.12 12.21
C GLY A 159 2.24 13.18 12.16
N GLY A 160 2.86 12.93 13.31
CA GLY A 160 3.97 12.00 13.44
C GLY A 160 3.64 10.56 12.98
N VAL A 161 4.66 9.71 13.01
CA VAL A 161 4.54 8.29 12.69
C VAL A 161 3.56 7.60 13.63
N GLY A 162 2.79 6.64 13.12
CA GLY A 162 1.86 5.84 13.94
C GLY A 162 0.61 6.57 14.46
N LEU A 163 0.35 7.82 14.06
CA LEU A 163 -0.84 8.57 14.51
C LEU A 163 -2.11 8.29 13.69
N GLY A 164 -2.11 7.24 12.86
CA GLY A 164 -3.31 6.79 12.15
C GLY A 164 -3.64 7.52 10.84
N LYS A 165 -2.71 8.30 10.27
CA LYS A 165 -2.90 8.97 8.95
C LYS A 165 -3.32 8.00 7.85
N THR A 166 -2.53 6.95 7.64
CA THR A 166 -2.82 5.91 6.65
C THR A 166 -4.14 5.20 6.94
N HIS A 167 -4.46 4.93 8.22
CA HIS A 167 -5.77 4.36 8.59
C HIS A 167 -6.91 5.28 8.15
N LEU A 168 -6.84 6.57 8.47
CA LEU A 168 -7.88 7.54 8.10
C LEU A 168 -8.00 7.70 6.58
N LEU A 169 -6.89 7.75 5.84
CA LEU A 169 -6.91 7.75 4.36
C LEU A 169 -7.67 6.53 3.84
N HIS A 170 -7.33 5.34 4.33
CA HIS A 170 -8.01 4.13 3.90
C HIS A 170 -9.49 4.10 4.32
N ALA A 171 -9.83 4.61 5.50
CA ALA A 171 -11.21 4.69 5.96
C ALA A 171 -12.06 5.59 5.06
N ILE A 172 -11.53 6.75 4.64
CA ILE A 172 -12.19 7.62 3.64
C ILE A 172 -12.40 6.85 2.34
N GLY A 173 -11.34 6.23 1.79
CA GLY A 173 -11.46 5.55 0.51
C GLY A 173 -12.41 4.35 0.54
N ASN A 174 -12.43 3.58 1.63
CA ASN A 174 -13.39 2.48 1.81
C ASN A 174 -14.83 3.01 1.86
N ALA A 175 -15.07 4.10 2.57
CA ALA A 175 -16.39 4.75 2.63
C ALA A 175 -16.83 5.34 1.29
N CYS A 176 -15.90 5.91 0.51
CA CYS A 176 -16.17 6.40 -0.85
C CYS A 176 -16.41 5.24 -1.82
N HIS A 177 -15.69 4.13 -1.68
CA HIS A 177 -15.88 2.94 -2.51
C HIS A 177 -17.26 2.31 -2.29
N ALA A 178 -17.75 2.30 -1.05
CA ALA A 178 -19.11 1.87 -0.72
C ALA A 178 -20.21 2.77 -1.34
N GLN A 179 -19.85 3.95 -1.84
CA GLN A 179 -20.72 4.85 -2.62
C GLN A 179 -20.49 4.74 -4.13
N ASP A 180 -19.86 3.66 -4.59
CA ASP A 180 -19.53 3.36 -6.00
C ASP A 180 -18.58 4.36 -6.70
N LEU A 181 -17.87 5.20 -5.94
CA LEU A 181 -16.90 6.15 -6.47
C LEU A 181 -15.60 5.46 -6.91
N GLU A 182 -14.96 5.99 -7.97
CA GLU A 182 -13.61 5.59 -8.35
C GLU A 182 -12.59 6.19 -7.37
N VAL A 183 -11.91 5.33 -6.61
CA VAL A 183 -10.95 5.73 -5.57
C VAL A 183 -9.57 5.22 -5.94
N LEU A 184 -8.59 6.13 -5.98
CA LEU A 184 -7.19 5.80 -6.18
C LEU A 184 -6.39 6.14 -4.94
N TYR A 185 -5.88 5.10 -4.27
CA TYR A 185 -4.88 5.23 -3.22
C TYR A 185 -3.48 5.00 -3.77
N VAL A 186 -2.55 5.88 -3.40
CA VAL A 186 -1.17 5.82 -3.83
C VAL A 186 -0.24 6.41 -2.76
N SER A 187 0.93 5.82 -2.55
CA SER A 187 2.01 6.51 -1.83
C SER A 187 2.76 7.44 -2.77
N SER A 188 3.33 8.51 -2.23
CA SER A 188 4.15 9.45 -3.01
C SER A 188 5.32 8.81 -3.76
N GLU A 189 5.88 7.73 -3.22
CA GLU A 189 6.92 6.95 -3.88
C GLU A 189 6.39 6.15 -5.08
N VAL A 190 5.22 5.53 -4.95
CA VAL A 190 4.57 4.82 -6.07
C VAL A 190 4.21 5.80 -7.17
N PHE A 191 3.66 6.97 -6.83
CA PHE A 191 3.39 8.03 -7.80
C PHE A 191 4.67 8.46 -8.56
N THR A 192 5.77 8.66 -7.83
CA THR A 192 7.09 8.97 -8.42
C THR A 192 7.53 7.87 -9.39
N ASN A 193 7.46 6.61 -8.97
CA ASN A 193 7.93 5.48 -9.76
C ASN A 193 7.07 5.25 -11.02
N ASP A 194 5.75 5.42 -10.89
CA ASP A 194 4.82 5.35 -12.01
C ASP A 194 5.12 6.44 -13.05
N LEU A 195 5.45 7.66 -12.60
CA LEU A 195 5.83 8.75 -13.48
C LEU A 195 7.13 8.44 -14.23
N ILE A 196 8.17 8.00 -13.50
CA ILE A 196 9.45 7.62 -14.09
C ILE A 196 9.25 6.49 -15.11
N GLY A 197 8.45 5.48 -14.74
CA GLY A 197 8.08 4.37 -15.60
C GLY A 197 7.43 4.87 -16.89
N ALA A 198 6.41 5.71 -16.78
CA ALA A 198 5.65 6.23 -17.90
C ALA A 198 6.46 7.14 -18.83
N ILE A 199 7.40 7.91 -18.30
CA ILE A 199 8.34 8.69 -19.12
C ILE A 199 9.23 7.75 -19.93
N ARG A 200 9.82 6.74 -19.26
CA ARG A 200 10.72 5.78 -19.90
C ARG A 200 10.04 4.92 -20.98
N SER A 201 8.77 4.57 -20.78
CA SER A 201 7.98 3.79 -21.74
C SER A 201 7.17 4.65 -22.71
N HIS A 202 7.36 5.97 -22.73
CA HIS A 202 6.58 6.91 -23.55
C HIS A 202 5.05 6.76 -23.39
N SER A 203 4.59 6.39 -22.19
CA SER A 203 3.18 6.14 -21.86
C SER A 203 2.63 7.14 -20.85
N THR A 204 3.07 8.41 -20.92
CA THR A 204 2.66 9.48 -20.01
C THR A 204 1.15 9.75 -20.05
N GLN A 205 0.49 9.51 -21.18
CA GLN A 205 -0.97 9.63 -21.26
C GLN A 205 -1.68 8.59 -20.38
N ALA A 206 -1.21 7.35 -20.36
CA ALA A 206 -1.79 6.30 -19.51
C ALA A 206 -1.61 6.61 -18.01
N PHE A 207 -0.45 7.19 -17.65
CA PHE A 207 -0.23 7.73 -16.31
C PHE A 207 -1.25 8.81 -15.96
N ARG A 208 -1.44 9.80 -16.83
CA ARG A 208 -2.40 10.89 -16.61
C ARG A 208 -3.83 10.36 -16.48
N ASP A 209 -4.21 9.42 -17.33
CA ASP A 209 -5.53 8.80 -17.28
C ASP A 209 -5.76 8.09 -15.95
N LYS A 210 -4.77 7.32 -15.46
CA LYS A 210 -4.83 6.66 -14.15
C LYS A 210 -5.05 7.66 -13.01
N TYR A 211 -4.29 8.75 -12.99
CA TYR A 211 -4.29 9.68 -11.86
C TYR A 211 -5.32 10.81 -11.95
N ARG A 212 -5.88 11.09 -13.14
CA ARG A 212 -6.77 12.25 -13.37
C ARG A 212 -8.23 11.88 -13.71
N LYS A 213 -8.55 10.59 -13.87
CA LYS A 213 -9.94 10.14 -14.10
C LYS A 213 -10.69 9.69 -12.84
N THR A 214 -9.96 9.50 -11.74
CA THR A 214 -10.52 9.08 -10.44
C THR A 214 -11.47 10.12 -9.85
N ASP A 215 -12.45 9.68 -9.07
CA ASP A 215 -13.34 10.57 -8.31
C ASP A 215 -12.67 11.06 -7.01
N VAL A 216 -11.86 10.19 -6.41
CA VAL A 216 -11.12 10.44 -5.18
C VAL A 216 -9.66 10.05 -5.36
N LEU A 217 -8.74 10.97 -5.09
CA LEU A 217 -7.30 10.72 -5.04
C LEU A 217 -6.81 10.80 -3.60
N LEU A 218 -6.25 9.70 -3.09
CA LEU A 218 -5.64 9.60 -1.77
C LEU A 218 -4.13 9.46 -1.94
N VAL A 219 -3.37 10.45 -1.47
CA VAL A 219 -1.91 10.44 -1.55
C VAL A 219 -1.31 10.35 -0.16
N ASP A 220 -0.63 9.24 0.13
CA ASP A 220 0.06 9.03 1.39
C ASP A 220 1.51 9.57 1.36
N ASP A 221 1.95 10.05 2.52
CA ASP A 221 3.31 10.52 2.79
C ASP A 221 3.90 11.48 1.73
N ILE A 222 3.22 12.61 1.50
CA ILE A 222 3.60 13.64 0.51
C ILE A 222 5.01 14.21 0.72
N GLN A 223 5.58 14.10 1.91
CA GLN A 223 6.96 14.51 2.17
C GLN A 223 7.98 13.83 1.24
N PHE A 224 7.68 12.65 0.69
CA PHE A 224 8.60 11.90 -0.18
C PHE A 224 8.71 12.43 -1.62
N ILE A 225 7.88 13.39 -2.04
CA ILE A 225 8.08 14.09 -3.33
C ILE A 225 8.99 15.32 -3.19
N ALA A 226 9.29 15.74 -1.97
CA ALA A 226 10.09 16.93 -1.72
C ALA A 226 11.52 16.75 -2.28
N GLY A 227 12.03 17.77 -2.98
CA GLY A 227 13.29 17.70 -3.73
C GLY A 227 13.23 16.92 -5.06
N LYS A 228 12.08 16.34 -5.45
CA LYS A 228 11.89 15.68 -6.77
C LYS A 228 11.10 16.58 -7.72
N GLU A 229 11.77 17.57 -8.32
CA GLU A 229 11.15 18.63 -9.13
C GLU A 229 10.14 18.11 -10.17
N SER A 230 10.53 17.16 -11.03
CA SER A 230 9.60 16.63 -12.06
C SER A 230 8.38 15.92 -11.46
N THR A 231 8.53 15.29 -10.29
CA THR A 231 7.40 14.66 -9.59
C THR A 231 6.47 15.69 -8.97
N GLN A 232 7.04 16.74 -8.38
CA GLN A 232 6.27 17.87 -7.83
C GLN A 232 5.48 18.58 -8.93
N GLU A 233 6.10 18.83 -10.08
CA GLU A 233 5.43 19.46 -11.22
C GLU A 233 4.27 18.61 -11.75
N GLU A 234 4.47 17.32 -11.98
CA GLU A 234 3.39 16.45 -12.47
C GLU A 234 2.27 16.27 -11.42
N PHE A 235 2.64 16.18 -10.14
CA PHE A 235 1.64 16.16 -9.06
C PHE A 235 0.85 17.47 -8.99
N PHE A 236 1.50 18.62 -9.16
CA PHE A 236 0.84 19.93 -9.23
C PHE A 236 -0.18 19.98 -10.38
N HIS A 237 0.15 19.47 -11.57
CA HIS A 237 -0.79 19.42 -12.69
C HIS A 237 -1.95 18.44 -12.45
N THR A 238 -1.66 17.30 -11.83
CA THR A 238 -2.67 16.31 -11.45
C THR A 238 -3.65 16.90 -10.44
N PHE A 239 -3.12 17.56 -9.39
CA PHE A 239 -3.90 18.28 -8.39
C PHE A 239 -4.83 19.31 -9.04
N ASN A 240 -4.30 20.18 -9.90
CA ASN A 240 -5.10 21.21 -10.59
C ASN A 240 -6.23 20.61 -11.41
N THR A 241 -5.94 19.54 -12.14
CA THR A 241 -6.92 18.90 -13.03
C THR A 241 -8.08 18.33 -12.21
N LEU A 242 -7.75 17.57 -11.16
CA LEU A 242 -8.75 16.97 -10.29
C LEU A 242 -9.54 18.03 -9.51
N HIS A 243 -8.85 19.02 -8.93
CA HIS A 243 -9.48 20.09 -8.16
C HIS A 243 -10.44 20.92 -9.03
N GLY A 244 -10.03 21.29 -10.25
CA GLY A 244 -10.88 22.01 -11.20
C GLY A 244 -12.04 21.19 -11.79
N GLN A 245 -12.07 19.88 -11.55
CA GLN A 245 -13.17 18.97 -11.91
C GLN A 245 -14.03 18.58 -10.71
N ASP A 246 -13.87 19.27 -9.57
CA ASP A 246 -14.53 18.96 -8.30
C ASP A 246 -14.33 17.49 -7.87
N LYS A 247 -13.14 16.92 -8.16
CA LYS A 247 -12.73 15.61 -7.65
C LYS A 247 -12.07 15.77 -6.29
N GLN A 248 -12.30 14.81 -5.38
CA GLN A 248 -11.79 14.90 -4.02
C GLN A 248 -10.29 14.57 -3.99
N ILE A 249 -9.52 15.41 -3.33
CA ILE A 249 -8.09 15.17 -3.08
C ILE A 249 -7.85 15.10 -1.57
N ILE A 250 -7.23 14.03 -1.11
CA ILE A 250 -6.74 13.90 0.27
C ILE A 250 -5.25 13.61 0.24
N VAL A 251 -4.49 14.35 1.05
CA VAL A 251 -3.04 14.25 1.14
C VAL A 251 -2.65 14.01 2.59
N SER A 252 -1.72 13.08 2.82
CA SER A 252 -1.14 12.80 4.13
C SER A 252 0.33 13.26 4.19
N SER A 253 0.78 13.68 5.36
CA SER A 253 2.16 14.15 5.60
C SER A 253 2.64 13.85 7.03
N ASP A 254 3.95 13.71 7.23
CA ASP A 254 4.54 13.66 8.57
C ASP A 254 4.60 15.03 9.28
N ARG A 255 4.40 16.12 8.53
CA ARG A 255 4.53 17.50 8.99
C ARG A 255 3.57 18.46 8.25
N PRO A 256 3.24 19.63 8.83
CA PRO A 256 2.37 20.60 8.17
C PRO A 256 3.00 21.17 6.88
N PRO A 257 2.20 21.73 5.95
CA PRO A 257 2.68 22.21 4.65
C PRO A 257 3.89 23.16 4.75
N LYS A 258 3.85 24.12 5.67
CA LYS A 258 4.93 25.10 5.89
C LYS A 258 6.26 24.50 6.35
N ALA A 259 6.26 23.27 6.86
CA ALA A 259 7.46 22.57 7.33
C ALA A 259 8.10 21.69 6.23
N LEU A 260 7.51 21.62 5.03
CA LEU A 260 8.02 20.88 3.87
C LEU A 260 9.00 21.75 3.07
N ILE A 261 10.20 21.99 3.62
CA ILE A 261 11.20 22.97 3.11
C ILE A 261 11.55 22.78 1.62
N THR A 262 11.63 21.55 1.14
CA THR A 262 12.02 21.22 -0.25
C THR A 262 10.83 20.99 -1.18
N LEU A 263 9.62 21.31 -0.72
CA LEU A 263 8.42 21.34 -1.54
C LEU A 263 8.21 22.75 -2.10
N GLU A 264 7.86 22.84 -3.39
CA GLU A 264 7.60 24.12 -4.04
C GLU A 264 6.47 24.89 -3.33
N GLU A 265 6.68 26.19 -3.13
CA GLU A 265 5.73 27.06 -2.43
C GLU A 265 4.32 27.02 -3.04
N ARG A 266 4.22 26.88 -4.36
CA ARG A 266 2.93 26.75 -5.06
C ARG A 266 2.14 25.53 -4.61
N LEU A 267 2.78 24.39 -4.33
CA LEU A 267 2.12 23.19 -3.81
C LEU A 267 1.68 23.38 -2.36
N CYS A 268 2.55 23.98 -1.53
CA CYS A 268 2.19 24.34 -0.15
C CYS A 268 0.93 25.21 -0.12
N SER A 269 0.85 26.23 -0.97
CA SER A 269 -0.34 27.07 -1.11
C SER A 269 -1.60 26.27 -1.46
N ARG A 270 -1.49 25.24 -2.33
CA ARG A 270 -2.64 24.38 -2.67
C ARG A 270 -3.13 23.54 -1.52
N PHE A 271 -2.23 23.04 -0.70
CA PHE A 271 -2.60 22.26 0.48
C PHE A 271 -3.36 23.10 1.51
N GLU A 272 -3.15 24.41 1.51
CA GLU A 272 -3.84 25.37 2.37
C GLU A 272 -5.18 25.87 1.78
N TRP A 273 -5.59 25.47 0.58
CA TRP A 273 -6.88 25.87 -0.01
C TRP A 273 -8.10 25.24 0.67
N GLY A 274 -7.89 24.14 1.39
CA GLY A 274 -8.95 23.39 2.05
C GLY A 274 -8.74 23.30 3.55
N LEU A 275 -8.93 22.11 4.11
CA LEU A 275 -8.76 21.85 5.54
C LEU A 275 -7.41 21.18 5.80
N THR A 276 -6.72 21.63 6.84
CA THR A 276 -5.40 21.15 7.30
C THR A 276 -5.44 20.80 8.78
#